data_AF-A0A1G2E979-F1
#
_entry.id   AF-A0A1G2E979-F1
#
_cell.length_a   1.000
_cell.length_b   1.000
_cell.length_c   1.000
_cell.angle_alpha   90.00
_cell.angle_beta   90.00
_cell.angle_gamma   90.00
#
_symmetry.space_group_name_H-M   'P 1'
#
loop_
_entity.id
_entity.type
_entity.pdbx_description
1 polymer ?
#
loop_
_entity_poly.entity_id
_entity_poly.type
_entity_poly.pdbx_seq_one_letter_code
_entity_poly.pdbx_strand_id
1 'polypeptide(L)'
;NLLKDKANTIVFFEDGKADSRKSFFKFLEKNSKSQEFKPLSGLQLLAFAKKEFDKHEIKIKNEALEQLVIFCGNDLWRLSNEIIKLVAFKIEDKNQEISLKEVEQMVNSEIETDIFRTIDAIARKNKKQALSLLHKHLEDGDSAPYLLSMINFQFRNLLIVKDLLEKRTQYHLIARKAGIHPFVLKKSYELCGRFTLSEIKKIYQRIFLADFNIKTGKIEPQTALDVLISGI
;
A
#
# COMPACT_ATOMS: atom_id res chain seq x y z
N ASN A 1 38.45 16.91 -7.27
CA ASN A 1 37.11 17.43 -7.64
C ASN A 1 36.17 16.24 -7.64
N LEU A 2 35.38 16.05 -6.57
CA LEU A 2 34.55 14.85 -6.33
C LEU A 2 33.60 14.55 -7.51
N LEU A 3 33.19 15.57 -8.26
CA LEU A 3 32.35 15.43 -9.46
C LEU A 3 33.06 14.75 -10.66
N LYS A 4 34.39 14.64 -10.64
CA LYS A 4 35.18 14.02 -11.72
C LYS A 4 35.73 12.66 -11.33
N ASP A 5 35.58 12.27 -10.06
CA ASP A 5 36.07 11.01 -9.54
C ASP A 5 35.08 9.89 -9.88
N LYS A 6 35.43 9.04 -10.84
CA LYS A 6 34.60 7.91 -11.26
C LYS A 6 34.69 6.71 -10.32
N ALA A 7 35.61 6.71 -9.35
CA ALA A 7 35.79 5.60 -8.43
C ALA A 7 34.72 5.56 -7.33
N ASN A 8 34.05 6.69 -7.06
CA ASN A 8 33.17 6.84 -5.90
C ASN A 8 31.76 7.25 -6.33
N THR A 9 30.74 6.48 -5.93
CA THR A 9 29.33 6.86 -6.07
C THR A 9 28.81 7.37 -4.73
N ILE A 10 28.36 8.62 -4.69
CA ILE A 10 27.75 9.21 -3.50
C ILE A 10 26.23 9.24 -3.70
N VAL A 11 25.50 8.63 -2.75
CA VAL A 11 24.03 8.59 -2.78
C VAL A 11 23.49 9.55 -1.72
N PHE A 12 22.58 10.42 -2.13
CA PHE A 12 21.85 11.32 -1.24
C PHE A 12 20.41 10.83 -1.12
N PHE A 13 19.91 10.74 0.11
CA PHE A 13 18.53 10.40 0.42
C PHE A 13 17.96 11.47 1.35
N GLU A 14 16.78 11.96 1.01
CA GLU A 14 16.00 12.88 1.83
C GLU A 14 14.60 12.28 1.96
N ASP A 15 14.11 12.13 3.19
CA ASP A 15 12.74 11.70 3.43
C ASP A 15 11.81 12.93 3.37
N GLY A 16 10.77 12.85 2.53
CA GLY A 16 9.85 13.96 2.31
C GLY A 16 10.35 15.00 1.31
N LYS A 17 9.90 16.25 1.49
CA LYS A 17 10.09 17.31 0.50
C LYS A 17 11.40 18.06 0.75
N ALA A 18 12.37 17.87 -0.13
CA ALA A 18 13.61 18.63 -0.12
C ALA A 18 13.37 20.14 -0.37
N ASP A 19 14.11 20.99 0.34
CA ASP A 19 14.02 22.45 0.17
C ASP A 19 14.80 22.91 -1.06
N SER A 20 14.07 23.13 -2.17
CA SER A 20 14.64 23.54 -3.46
C SER A 20 15.28 24.93 -3.48
N ARG A 21 15.15 25.71 -2.40
CA ARG A 21 15.79 27.03 -2.28
C ARG A 21 17.26 26.93 -1.89
N LYS A 22 17.67 25.84 -1.23
CA LYS A 22 19.05 25.67 -0.75
C LYS A 22 20.02 25.54 -1.92
N SER A 23 21.16 26.22 -1.82
CA SER A 23 22.24 26.17 -2.82
C SER A 23 22.73 24.74 -3.06
N PHE A 24 22.79 23.93 -2.00
CA PHE A 24 23.19 22.52 -2.08
C PHE A 24 22.20 21.67 -2.88
N PHE A 25 20.88 21.87 -2.71
CA PHE A 25 19.88 21.16 -3.50
C PHE A 25 20.01 21.50 -4.98
N LYS A 26 20.10 22.79 -5.32
CA LYS A 26 20.29 23.25 -6.71
C LYS A 26 21.59 22.72 -7.32
N PHE A 27 22.65 22.60 -6.50
CA PHE A 27 23.91 21.99 -6.93
C PHE A 27 23.72 20.50 -7.26
N LEU A 28 23.05 19.72 -6.40
CA LEU A 28 22.79 18.30 -6.66
C LEU A 28 21.89 18.09 -7.87
N GLU A 29 20.79 18.84 -7.98
CA GLU A 29 19.85 18.76 -9.11
C GLU A 29 20.55 19.00 -10.46
N LYS A 30 21.52 19.91 -10.52
CA LYS A 30 22.28 20.20 -11.74
C LYS A 30 23.39 19.18 -12.05
N ASN A 31 23.98 18.55 -11.04
CA ASN A 31 25.21 17.76 -11.19
C ASN A 31 25.06 16.26 -10.87
N SER A 32 23.85 15.79 -10.55
CA SER A 32 23.59 14.38 -10.19
C SER A 32 22.35 13.83 -10.92
N LYS A 33 22.22 12.50 -10.95
CA LYS A 33 20.95 11.87 -11.33
C LYS A 33 19.99 11.99 -10.16
N SER A 34 18.91 12.74 -10.33
CA SER A 34 17.87 12.92 -9.32
C SER A 34 16.59 12.19 -9.70
N GLN A 35 15.97 11.52 -8.73
CA GLN A 35 14.65 10.92 -8.88
C GLN A 35 13.78 11.28 -7.68
N GLU A 36 12.61 11.83 -7.94
CA GLU A 36 11.60 12.12 -6.92
C GLU A 36 10.53 11.01 -6.94
N PHE A 37 10.15 10.50 -5.76
CA PHE A 37 9.15 9.43 -5.60
C PHE A 37 7.89 9.98 -4.95
N LYS A 38 7.02 10.59 -5.76
CA LYS A 38 5.73 11.09 -5.28
C LYS A 38 4.73 9.95 -5.10
N PRO A 39 3.89 9.96 -4.05
CA PRO A 39 2.72 9.09 -3.97
C PRO A 39 1.85 9.31 -5.21
N LEU A 40 1.50 8.22 -5.90
CA LEU A 40 0.65 8.27 -7.08
C LEU A 40 -0.81 8.10 -6.67
N SER A 41 -1.71 8.84 -7.32
CA SER A 41 -3.14 8.74 -7.09
C SER A 41 -3.94 9.10 -8.34
N GLY A 42 -5.19 8.63 -8.41
CA GLY A 42 -6.09 8.88 -9.53
C GLY A 42 -5.46 8.54 -10.88
N LEU A 43 -5.45 9.49 -11.80
CA LEU A 43 -4.91 9.32 -13.16
C LEU A 43 -3.42 8.93 -13.19
N GLN A 44 -2.61 9.41 -12.25
CA GLN A 44 -1.19 9.06 -12.20
C GLN A 44 -0.97 7.60 -11.83
N LEU A 45 -1.84 7.06 -10.95
CA LEU A 45 -1.80 5.67 -10.54
C LEU A 45 -2.24 4.73 -11.67
N LEU A 46 -3.30 5.13 -12.41
CA LEU A 46 -3.72 4.43 -13.62
C LEU A 46 -2.62 4.42 -14.69
N ALA A 47 -1.97 5.57 -14.93
CA ALA A 47 -0.87 5.67 -15.88
C ALA A 47 0.33 4.83 -15.47
N PHE A 48 0.64 4.76 -14.18
CA PHE A 48 1.68 3.89 -13.64
C PHE A 48 1.35 2.42 -13.87
N ALA A 49 0.16 1.96 -13.46
CA ALA A 49 -0.28 0.58 -13.66
C ALA A 49 -0.22 0.17 -15.13
N LYS A 50 -0.72 1.02 -16.03
CA LYS A 50 -0.65 0.80 -17.48
C LYS A 50 0.78 0.63 -17.96
N LYS A 51 1.68 1.53 -17.52
CA LYS A 51 3.10 1.47 -17.87
C LYS A 51 3.78 0.19 -17.34
N GLU A 52 3.40 -0.31 -16.18
CA GLU A 52 3.91 -1.58 -15.68
C GLU A 52 3.46 -2.76 -16.55
N PHE A 53 2.19 -2.80 -16.98
CA PHE A 53 1.74 -3.80 -17.97
C PHE A 53 2.50 -3.70 -19.30
N ASP A 54 2.71 -2.49 -19.82
CA ASP A 54 3.43 -2.26 -21.07
C ASP A 54 4.87 -2.80 -21.02
N LYS A 55 5.55 -2.78 -19.85
CA LYS A 55 6.90 -3.37 -19.68
C LYS A 55 6.93 -4.88 -19.86
N HIS A 56 5.79 -5.54 -19.62
CA HIS A 56 5.62 -6.98 -19.77
C HIS A 56 4.98 -7.34 -21.12
N GLU A 57 4.82 -6.37 -22.02
CA GLU A 57 4.22 -6.56 -23.36
C GLU A 57 2.79 -7.12 -23.32
N ILE A 58 2.07 -6.90 -22.21
CA ILE A 58 0.68 -7.35 -22.03
C ILE A 58 -0.24 -6.14 -21.99
N LYS A 59 -1.35 -6.20 -22.73
CA LYS A 59 -2.39 -5.18 -22.72
C LYS A 59 -3.37 -5.43 -21.57
N ILE A 60 -4.08 -4.38 -21.18
CA ILE A 60 -5.18 -4.44 -20.22
C ILE A 60 -6.30 -3.53 -20.68
N LYS A 61 -7.55 -4.01 -20.61
CA LYS A 61 -8.74 -3.18 -20.91
C LYS A 61 -8.86 -2.06 -19.88
N ASN A 62 -9.39 -0.91 -20.30
CA ASN A 62 -9.47 0.27 -19.43
C ASN A 62 -10.31 -0.02 -18.17
N GLU A 63 -11.44 -0.72 -18.32
CA GLU A 63 -12.32 -1.08 -17.20
C GLU A 63 -11.61 -2.03 -16.21
N ALA A 64 -10.78 -2.95 -16.74
CA ALA A 64 -9.99 -3.87 -15.94
C ALA A 64 -8.88 -3.14 -15.17
N LEU A 65 -8.21 -2.17 -15.81
CA LEU A 65 -7.20 -1.33 -15.19
C LEU A 65 -7.77 -0.47 -14.06
N GLU A 66 -8.95 0.13 -14.29
CA GLU A 66 -9.66 0.87 -13.27
C GLU A 66 -10.01 -0.02 -12.08
N GLN A 67 -10.57 -1.21 -12.34
CA GLN A 67 -10.92 -2.17 -11.30
C GLN A 67 -9.71 -2.63 -10.49
N LEU A 68 -8.58 -2.91 -11.16
CA LEU A 68 -7.32 -3.28 -10.51
C LEU A 68 -6.84 -2.18 -9.55
N VAL A 69 -6.88 -0.92 -9.99
CA VAL A 69 -6.48 0.22 -9.16
C VAL A 69 -7.46 0.43 -7.99
N ILE A 70 -8.75 0.17 -8.18
CA ILE A 70 -9.73 0.19 -7.09
C ILE A 70 -9.38 -0.86 -6.04
N PHE A 71 -9.07 -2.08 -6.47
CA PHE A 71 -8.73 -3.17 -5.56
C PHE A 71 -7.38 -2.99 -4.89
N CYS A 72 -6.38 -2.42 -5.55
CA CYS A 72 -5.05 -2.26 -4.95
C CYS A 72 -4.92 -0.96 -4.13
N GLY A 73 -5.73 0.06 -4.44
CA GLY A 73 -5.54 1.40 -3.91
C GLY A 73 -4.19 2.00 -4.32
N ASN A 74 -3.69 2.96 -3.53
CA ASN A 74 -2.41 3.64 -3.79
C ASN A 74 -1.18 2.88 -3.25
N ASP A 75 -1.32 1.60 -2.95
CA ASP A 75 -0.21 0.73 -2.61
C ASP A 75 0.47 0.24 -3.89
N LEU A 76 1.54 0.95 -4.29
CA LEU A 76 2.31 0.60 -5.49
C LEU A 76 2.96 -0.78 -5.39
N TRP A 77 3.25 -1.26 -4.18
CA TRP A 77 3.86 -2.57 -4.01
C TRP A 77 2.83 -3.68 -4.25
N ARG A 78 1.64 -3.57 -3.65
CA ARG A 78 0.52 -4.48 -3.93
C ARG A 78 0.15 -4.44 -5.41
N LEU A 79 -0.02 -3.25 -5.96
CA LEU A 79 -0.35 -3.06 -7.38
C LEU A 79 0.68 -3.73 -8.29
N SER A 80 1.97 -3.56 -8.02
CA SER A 80 3.03 -4.23 -8.79
C SER A 80 2.95 -5.76 -8.69
N ASN A 81 2.69 -6.30 -7.50
CA ASN A 81 2.59 -7.75 -7.31
C ASN A 81 1.36 -8.35 -8.02
N GLU A 82 0.22 -7.66 -7.96
CA GLU A 82 -1.00 -8.05 -8.66
C GLU A 82 -0.83 -7.98 -10.19
N ILE A 83 -0.11 -6.97 -10.69
CA ILE A 83 0.26 -6.89 -12.12
C ILE A 83 1.14 -8.07 -12.53
N ILE A 84 2.17 -8.40 -11.76
CA ILE A 84 3.04 -9.55 -12.05
C ILE A 84 2.23 -10.86 -12.09
N LYS A 85 1.28 -11.04 -11.17
CA LYS A 85 0.39 -12.22 -11.15
C LYS A 85 -0.49 -12.29 -12.39
N LEU A 86 -1.11 -11.18 -12.77
CA LEU A 86 -1.96 -11.08 -13.97
C LEU A 86 -1.15 -11.31 -15.25
N VAL A 87 0.07 -10.74 -15.32
CA VAL A 87 1.01 -10.96 -16.40
C VAL A 87 1.36 -12.44 -16.52
N ALA A 88 1.74 -13.08 -15.41
CA ALA A 88 2.09 -14.49 -15.38
C ALA A 88 0.94 -15.40 -15.85
N PHE A 89 -0.30 -15.07 -15.47
CA PHE A 89 -1.50 -15.77 -15.92
C PHE A 89 -1.72 -15.68 -17.44
N LYS A 90 -1.24 -14.62 -18.10
CA LYS A 90 -1.43 -14.36 -19.53
C LYS A 90 -0.27 -14.76 -20.44
N ILE A 91 0.85 -15.26 -19.90
CA ILE A 91 2.04 -15.59 -20.71
C ILE A 91 1.73 -16.57 -21.85
N GLU A 92 0.81 -17.51 -21.64
CA GLU A 92 0.46 -18.54 -22.63
C GLU A 92 -0.77 -18.18 -23.49
N ASP A 93 -1.41 -17.03 -23.25
CA ASP A 93 -2.61 -16.64 -23.99
C ASP A 93 -2.27 -15.82 -25.24
N LYS A 94 -2.82 -16.22 -26.39
CA LYS A 94 -2.63 -15.56 -27.69
C LYS A 94 -3.16 -14.13 -27.74
N ASN A 95 -4.16 -13.79 -26.92
CA ASN A 95 -4.75 -12.45 -26.95
C ASN A 95 -3.92 -11.40 -26.18
N GLN A 96 -3.03 -11.83 -25.26
CA GLN A 96 -2.18 -10.97 -24.41
C GLN A 96 -2.88 -9.69 -23.90
N GLU A 97 -4.18 -9.79 -23.59
CA GLU A 97 -5.00 -8.68 -23.10
C GLU A 97 -5.80 -9.13 -21.88
N ILE A 98 -5.61 -8.43 -20.77
CA ILE A 98 -6.32 -8.65 -19.50
C ILE A 98 -7.72 -8.04 -19.57
N SER A 99 -8.72 -8.86 -19.26
CA SER A 99 -10.13 -8.47 -19.16
C SER A 99 -10.56 -8.13 -17.73
N LEU A 100 -11.71 -7.43 -17.60
CA LEU A 100 -12.28 -7.09 -16.30
C LEU A 100 -12.54 -8.35 -15.45
N LYS A 101 -13.11 -9.39 -16.06
CA LYS A 101 -13.43 -10.65 -15.39
C LYS A 101 -12.19 -11.32 -14.81
N GLU A 102 -11.05 -11.26 -15.50
CA GLU A 102 -9.80 -11.85 -15.02
C GLU A 102 -9.22 -11.06 -13.85
N VAL A 103 -9.34 -9.73 -13.87
CA VAL A 103 -9.01 -8.92 -12.70
C VAL A 103 -9.92 -9.29 -11.53
N GLU A 104 -11.23 -9.37 -11.74
CA GLU A 104 -12.19 -9.75 -10.68
C GLU A 104 -11.96 -11.15 -10.11
N GLN A 105 -11.52 -12.10 -10.94
CA GLN A 105 -11.24 -13.47 -10.53
C GLN A 105 -9.88 -13.63 -9.83
N MET A 106 -8.86 -12.92 -10.30
CA MET A 106 -7.49 -13.13 -9.83
C MET A 106 -7.08 -12.16 -8.72
N VAL A 107 -7.70 -10.98 -8.69
CA VAL A 107 -7.42 -9.91 -7.72
C VAL A 107 -8.51 -9.92 -6.67
N ASN A 108 -8.20 -10.53 -5.52
CA ASN A 108 -9.16 -10.76 -4.45
C ASN A 108 -9.63 -9.45 -3.80
N SER A 109 -10.84 -9.01 -4.16
CA SER A 109 -11.54 -7.90 -3.52
C SER A 109 -12.27 -8.30 -2.23
N GLU A 110 -12.62 -9.58 -2.11
CA GLU A 110 -13.23 -10.16 -0.90
C GLU A 110 -12.27 -10.11 0.28
N ILE A 111 -10.98 -10.40 0.05
CA ILE A 111 -9.94 -10.28 1.08
C ILE A 111 -9.83 -8.85 1.60
N GLU A 112 -9.95 -7.84 0.73
CA GLU A 112 -9.93 -6.46 1.20
C GLU A 112 -11.17 -6.13 2.05
N THR A 113 -12.35 -6.62 1.65
CA THR A 113 -13.58 -6.43 2.44
C THR A 113 -13.49 -7.16 3.79
N ASP A 114 -12.90 -8.34 3.82
CA ASP A 114 -12.74 -9.15 5.03
C ASP A 114 -11.61 -8.63 5.93
N ILE A 115 -10.52 -8.07 5.38
CA ILE A 115 -9.53 -7.39 6.21
C ILE A 115 -10.14 -6.17 6.88
N PHE A 116 -11.03 -5.42 6.22
CA PHE A 116 -11.78 -4.34 6.88
C PHE A 116 -12.61 -4.85 8.05
N ARG A 117 -13.15 -6.08 7.99
CA ARG A 117 -13.85 -6.71 9.13
C ARG A 117 -12.87 -7.04 10.25
N THR A 118 -11.67 -7.54 9.93
CA THR A 118 -10.60 -7.76 10.92
C THR A 118 -10.21 -6.45 11.60
N ILE A 119 -10.00 -5.36 10.84
CA ILE A 119 -9.70 -4.04 11.40
C ILE A 119 -10.88 -3.49 12.22
N ASP A 120 -12.13 -3.70 11.79
CA ASP A 120 -13.32 -3.30 12.56
C ASP A 120 -13.40 -4.05 13.91
N ALA A 121 -13.08 -5.34 13.93
CA ALA A 121 -12.99 -6.13 15.15
C ALA A 121 -11.88 -5.64 16.09
N ILE A 122 -10.70 -5.29 15.54
CA ILE A 122 -9.62 -4.64 16.31
C ILE A 122 -10.10 -3.30 16.89
N ALA A 123 -10.80 -2.48 16.09
CA ALA A 123 -11.34 -1.19 16.52
C ALA A 123 -12.38 -1.32 17.65
N ARG A 124 -13.14 -2.42 17.64
CA ARG A 124 -14.10 -2.78 18.69
C ARG A 124 -13.44 -3.44 19.90
N LYS A 125 -12.12 -3.57 19.92
CA LYS A 125 -11.35 -4.31 20.94
C LYS A 125 -11.81 -5.76 21.09
N ASN A 126 -12.40 -6.33 20.03
CA ASN A 126 -12.87 -7.71 19.98
C ASN A 126 -11.75 -8.61 19.43
N LYS A 127 -10.75 -8.89 20.27
CA LYS A 127 -9.57 -9.68 19.91
C LYS A 127 -9.92 -11.07 19.38
N LYS A 128 -10.91 -11.73 20.01
CA LYS A 128 -11.36 -13.08 19.62
C LYS A 128 -11.87 -13.08 18.19
N GLN A 129 -12.69 -12.09 17.83
CA GLN A 129 -13.20 -11.97 16.47
C GLN A 129 -12.09 -11.58 15.48
N ALA A 130 -11.18 -10.68 15.85
CA ALA A 130 -10.06 -10.29 15.00
C ALA A 130 -9.14 -11.48 14.66
N LEU A 131 -8.79 -12.29 15.66
CA LEU A 131 -7.99 -13.52 15.46
C LEU A 131 -8.74 -14.55 14.63
N SER A 132 -10.04 -14.77 14.91
CA SER A 132 -10.84 -15.71 14.13
C SER A 132 -10.94 -15.33 12.64
N LEU A 133 -11.08 -14.04 12.34
CA LEU A 133 -11.09 -13.56 10.95
C LEU A 133 -9.71 -13.69 10.32
N LEU A 134 -8.63 -13.39 11.05
CA LEU A 134 -7.26 -13.58 10.58
C LEU A 134 -6.98 -15.06 10.26
N HIS A 135 -7.33 -15.98 11.15
CA HIS A 135 -7.09 -17.41 10.96
C HIS A 135 -7.89 -17.95 9.79
N LYS A 136 -9.12 -17.47 9.60
CA LYS A 136 -9.90 -17.81 8.42
C LYS A 136 -9.16 -17.46 7.12
N HIS A 137 -8.55 -16.27 7.04
CA HIS A 137 -7.73 -15.92 5.86
C HIS A 137 -6.58 -16.91 5.63
N LEU A 138 -5.87 -17.28 6.70
CA LEU A 138 -4.77 -18.24 6.61
C LEU A 138 -5.25 -19.63 6.17
N GLU A 139 -6.41 -20.07 6.68
CA GLU A 139 -7.08 -21.33 6.30
C GLU A 139 -7.55 -21.31 4.84
N ASP A 140 -8.04 -20.17 4.36
CA ASP A 140 -8.44 -19.95 2.97
C ASP A 140 -7.25 -19.86 1.99
N GLY A 141 -6.01 -19.96 2.51
CA GLY A 141 -4.77 -20.04 1.73
C GLY A 141 -4.02 -18.72 1.56
N ASP A 142 -4.44 -17.65 2.23
CA ASP A 142 -3.74 -16.38 2.18
C ASP A 142 -2.38 -16.45 2.86
N SER A 143 -1.35 -15.87 2.25
CA SER A 143 -0.03 -15.82 2.86
C SER A 143 0.02 -14.80 4.00
N ALA A 144 0.64 -15.15 5.12
CA ALA A 144 0.82 -14.23 6.25
C ALA A 144 1.55 -12.92 5.86
N PRO A 145 2.63 -12.91 5.06
CA PRO A 145 3.23 -11.66 4.59
C PRO A 145 2.26 -10.77 3.81
N TYR A 146 1.38 -11.37 3.01
CA TYR A 146 0.35 -10.64 2.29
C TYR A 146 -0.68 -10.02 3.25
N LEU A 147 -1.18 -10.79 4.23
CA LEU A 147 -2.10 -10.27 5.24
C LEU A 147 -1.48 -9.13 6.06
N LEU A 148 -0.20 -9.24 6.43
CA LEU A 148 0.52 -8.15 7.09
C LEU A 148 0.58 -6.89 6.22
N SER A 149 0.84 -7.04 4.92
CA SER A 149 0.85 -5.91 3.98
C SER A 149 -0.52 -5.24 3.90
N MET A 150 -1.61 -6.02 3.93
CA MET A 150 -2.98 -5.51 3.92
C MET A 150 -3.32 -4.77 5.21
N ILE A 151 -2.96 -5.32 6.38
CA ILE A 151 -3.14 -4.66 7.67
C ILE A 151 -2.35 -3.35 7.70
N ASN A 152 -1.10 -3.36 7.23
CA ASN A 152 -0.25 -2.18 7.14
C ASN A 152 -0.88 -1.09 6.26
N PHE A 153 -1.35 -1.47 5.07
CA PHE A 153 -2.05 -0.57 4.14
C PHE A 153 -3.25 0.11 4.80
N GLN A 154 -4.11 -0.66 5.48
CA GLN A 154 -5.29 -0.11 6.13
C GLN A 154 -4.94 0.82 7.29
N PHE A 155 -3.99 0.44 8.16
CA PHE A 155 -3.57 1.32 9.25
C PHE A 155 -2.85 2.59 8.77
N ARG A 156 -2.12 2.52 7.66
CA ARG A 156 -1.54 3.71 7.00
C ARG A 156 -2.64 4.65 6.51
N ASN A 157 -3.68 4.13 5.85
CA ASN A 157 -4.81 4.93 5.40
C ASN A 157 -5.59 5.53 6.56
N LEU A 158 -5.82 4.76 7.64
CA LEU A 158 -6.40 5.28 8.88
C LEU A 158 -5.56 6.42 9.46
N LEU A 159 -4.23 6.29 9.49
CA LEU A 159 -3.34 7.32 10.00
C LEU A 159 -3.44 8.63 9.20
N ILE A 160 -3.41 8.53 7.86
CA ILE A 160 -3.53 9.68 6.95
C ILE A 160 -4.89 10.36 7.11
N VAL A 161 -5.98 9.57 7.11
CA VAL A 161 -7.34 10.11 7.24
C VAL A 161 -7.51 10.76 8.62
N LYS A 162 -7.06 10.12 9.70
CA LYS A 162 -7.16 10.67 11.06
C LYS A 162 -6.40 11.99 11.20
N ASP A 163 -5.17 12.08 10.70
CA ASP A 163 -4.38 13.31 10.72
C ASP A 163 -5.07 14.46 9.96
N LEU A 164 -5.64 14.18 8.78
CA LEU A 164 -6.38 15.18 8.00
C LEU A 164 -7.66 15.64 8.71
N LEU A 165 -8.34 14.75 9.43
CA LEU A 165 -9.52 15.06 10.23
C LEU A 165 -9.20 15.93 11.44
N GLU A 166 -8.12 15.64 12.16
CA GLU A 166 -7.67 16.48 13.29
C GLU A 166 -7.27 17.88 12.82
N LYS A 167 -6.78 18.01 11.58
CA LYS A 167 -6.53 19.29 10.89
C LYS A 167 -7.79 19.95 10.32
N ARG A 168 -8.98 19.43 10.63
CA ARG A 168 -10.30 19.94 10.18
C ARG A 168 -10.45 20.02 8.65
N THR A 169 -9.79 19.12 7.92
CA THR A 169 -9.96 19.03 6.46
C THR A 169 -11.37 18.55 6.13
N GLN A 170 -12.05 19.23 5.21
CA GLN A 170 -13.38 18.83 4.73
C GLN A 170 -13.32 17.49 3.98
N TYR A 171 -14.31 16.62 4.21
CA TYR A 171 -14.36 15.24 3.67
C TYR A 171 -14.02 15.14 2.18
N HIS A 172 -14.62 15.99 1.33
CA HIS A 172 -14.41 15.97 -0.12
C HIS A 172 -12.97 16.32 -0.54
N LEU A 173 -12.21 17.03 0.31
CA LEU A 173 -10.79 17.32 0.08
C LEU A 173 -9.86 16.23 0.61
N ILE A 174 -10.34 15.34 1.49
CA ILE A 174 -9.52 14.28 2.09
C ILE A 174 -9.06 13.30 1.02
N ALA A 175 -9.94 12.84 0.12
CA ALA A 175 -9.57 11.90 -0.96
C ALA A 175 -8.38 12.43 -1.77
N ARG A 176 -8.47 13.70 -2.19
CA ARG A 176 -7.44 14.36 -2.99
C ARG A 176 -6.13 14.57 -2.21
N LYS A 177 -6.21 15.02 -0.96
CA LYS A 177 -5.02 15.26 -0.13
C LYS A 177 -4.32 13.97 0.29
N ALA A 178 -5.10 12.93 0.57
CA ALA A 178 -4.59 11.62 0.95
C ALA A 178 -4.11 10.80 -0.25
N GLY A 179 -4.57 11.13 -1.46
CA GLY A 179 -4.31 10.33 -2.66
C GLY A 179 -4.95 8.93 -2.57
N ILE A 180 -6.08 8.80 -1.88
CA ILE A 180 -6.78 7.54 -1.61
C ILE A 180 -8.05 7.47 -2.46
N HIS A 181 -8.37 6.28 -2.98
CA HIS A 181 -9.59 6.03 -3.73
C HIS A 181 -10.86 6.27 -2.86
N PRO A 182 -11.96 6.83 -3.40
CA PRO A 182 -13.17 7.14 -2.62
C PRO A 182 -13.74 5.97 -1.81
N PHE A 183 -13.67 4.74 -2.32
CA PHE A 183 -14.12 3.54 -1.60
C PHE A 183 -13.32 3.29 -0.31
N VAL A 184 -11.99 3.28 -0.43
CA VAL A 184 -11.06 3.10 0.71
C VAL A 184 -11.18 4.25 1.69
N LEU A 185 -11.36 5.49 1.19
CA LEU A 185 -11.61 6.65 2.04
C LEU A 185 -12.89 6.46 2.86
N LYS A 186 -14.00 6.05 2.25
CA LYS A 186 -15.27 5.88 2.96
C LYS A 186 -15.12 4.90 4.13
N LYS A 187 -14.54 3.73 3.88
CA LYS A 187 -14.30 2.71 4.91
C LYS A 187 -13.33 3.18 5.99
N SER A 188 -12.23 3.83 5.58
CA SER A 188 -11.23 4.37 6.52
C SER A 188 -11.80 5.48 7.39
N TYR A 189 -12.66 6.33 6.84
CA TYR A 189 -13.32 7.42 7.56
C TYR A 189 -14.29 6.87 8.63
N GLU A 190 -15.10 5.86 8.28
CA GLU A 190 -16.00 5.17 9.22
C GLU A 190 -15.23 4.54 10.40
N LEU A 191 -14.09 3.92 10.14
CA LEU A 191 -13.24 3.28 11.16
C LEU A 191 -12.42 4.28 11.99
N CYS A 192 -11.96 5.38 11.41
CA CYS A 192 -11.16 6.42 12.09
C CYS A 192 -11.85 7.01 13.32
N GLY A 193 -13.20 7.02 13.34
CA GLY A 193 -13.97 7.48 14.50
C GLY A 193 -13.73 6.65 15.77
N ARG A 194 -13.27 5.41 15.64
CA ARG A 194 -13.11 4.46 16.75
C ARG A 194 -11.70 4.41 17.34
N PHE A 195 -10.75 5.08 16.71
CA PHE A 195 -9.37 5.18 17.19
C PHE A 195 -9.00 6.62 17.47
N THR A 196 -8.15 6.83 18.47
CA THR A 196 -7.37 8.05 18.63
C THR A 196 -6.15 8.03 17.71
N LEU A 197 -5.61 9.21 17.34
CA LEU A 197 -4.39 9.27 16.55
C LEU A 197 -3.21 8.56 17.25
N SER A 198 -3.14 8.62 18.58
CA SER A 198 -2.12 7.94 19.38
C SER A 198 -2.22 6.43 19.29
N GLU A 199 -3.44 5.87 19.34
CA GLU A 199 -3.66 4.43 19.16
C GLU A 199 -3.23 3.96 17.77
N ILE A 200 -3.62 4.67 16.71
CA ILE A 200 -3.22 4.33 15.34
C ILE A 200 -1.69 4.34 15.21
N LYS A 201 -1.00 5.36 15.75
CA LYS A 201 0.47 5.42 15.73
C LYS A 201 1.12 4.24 16.44
N LYS A 202 0.62 3.86 17.63
CA LYS A 202 1.12 2.70 18.37
C LYS A 202 0.93 1.40 17.60
N ILE A 203 -0.23 1.21 16.97
CA ILE A 203 -0.51 0.02 16.16
C ILE A 203 0.42 -0.01 14.95
N TYR A 204 0.58 1.13 14.26
CA TYR A 204 1.46 1.23 13.10
C TYR A 204 2.93 0.92 13.43
N GLN A 205 3.40 1.32 14.62
CA GLN A 205 4.72 0.92 15.13
C GLN A 205 4.84 -0.59 15.37
N ARG A 206 3.78 -1.23 15.90
CA ARG A 206 3.75 -2.69 16.08
C ARG A 206 3.77 -3.44 14.75
N ILE A 207 3.06 -2.94 13.74
CA ILE A 207 3.09 -3.48 12.37
C ILE A 207 4.51 -3.42 11.80
N PHE A 208 5.18 -2.28 11.94
CA PHE A 208 6.58 -2.12 11.52
C PHE A 208 7.50 -3.13 12.22
N LEU A 209 7.37 -3.31 13.54
CA LEU A 209 8.17 -4.29 14.28
C LEU A 209 7.89 -5.73 13.84
N ALA A 210 6.63 -6.07 13.55
CA ALA A 210 6.27 -7.39 13.02
C ALA A 210 6.95 -7.63 11.66
N ASP A 211 6.82 -6.69 10.72
CA ASP A 211 7.46 -6.77 9.40
C ASP A 211 8.98 -6.90 9.49
N PHE A 212 9.62 -6.10 10.35
CA PHE A 212 11.06 -6.17 10.59
C PHE A 212 11.50 -7.53 11.15
N ASN A 213 10.78 -8.06 12.14
CA ASN A 213 11.13 -9.34 12.75
C ASN A 213 10.94 -10.51 11.78
N ILE A 214 9.93 -10.47 10.91
CA ILE A 214 9.73 -11.45 9.84
C ILE A 214 10.91 -11.40 8.85
N LYS A 215 11.25 -10.20 8.35
CA LYS A 215 12.31 -10.02 7.34
C LYS A 215 13.72 -10.33 7.87
N THR A 216 13.90 -10.26 9.19
CA THR A 216 15.16 -10.65 9.86
C THR A 216 15.17 -12.09 10.35
N GLY A 217 14.12 -12.87 10.08
CA GLY A 217 14.01 -14.28 10.47
C GLY A 217 13.88 -14.50 11.98
N LYS A 218 13.57 -13.46 12.76
CA LYS A 218 13.42 -13.56 14.22
C LYS A 218 12.12 -14.21 14.65
N ILE A 219 11.10 -14.13 13.81
CA ILE A 219 9.76 -14.68 14.06
C ILE A 219 9.17 -15.22 12.76
N GLU A 220 8.42 -16.31 12.86
CA GLU A 220 7.67 -16.86 11.74
C GLU A 220 6.47 -15.94 11.40
N PRO A 221 6.13 -15.73 10.11
CA PRO A 221 5.09 -14.80 9.69
C PRO A 221 3.71 -14.94 10.35
N GLN A 222 3.17 -16.15 10.48
CA GLN A 222 1.85 -16.37 11.11
C GLN A 222 1.91 -16.01 12.59
N THR A 223 2.96 -16.47 13.28
CA THR A 223 3.21 -16.16 14.70
C THR A 223 3.31 -14.64 14.92
N ALA A 224 3.95 -13.91 14.01
CA ALA A 224 4.06 -12.46 14.08
C ALA A 224 2.70 -11.76 13.99
N LEU A 225 1.80 -12.26 13.13
CA LEU A 225 0.44 -11.74 13.00
C LEU A 225 -0.40 -12.00 14.26
N ASP A 226 -0.28 -13.20 14.84
CA ASP A 226 -0.98 -13.54 16.09
C ASP A 226 -0.53 -12.64 17.24
N VAL A 227 0.77 -12.41 17.37
CA VAL A 227 1.34 -11.51 18.37
C VAL A 227 0.90 -10.07 18.12
N LEU A 228 0.89 -9.63 16.85
CA LEU A 228 0.42 -8.31 16.47
C LEU A 228 -1.03 -8.09 16.91
N ILE A 229 -1.97 -8.94 16.47
CA ILE A 229 -3.39 -8.79 16.79
C ILE A 229 -3.65 -8.95 18.29
N SER A 230 -3.01 -9.92 18.94
CA SER A 230 -3.18 -10.12 20.39
C SER A 230 -2.68 -8.93 21.22
N GLY A 231 -1.64 -8.25 20.73
CA GLY A 231 -0.99 -7.13 21.39
C GLY A 231 -1.70 -5.78 21.24
N ILE A 232 -2.63 -5.64 20.30
CA ILE A 232 -3.45 -4.43 20.09
C ILE A 232 -4.63 -4.44 21.06
#